data_AF-A0A353X122-F1
#
_entry.id   AF-A0A353X122-F1
#
_cell.length_a   1.000
_cell.length_b   1.000
_cell.length_c   1.000
_cell.angle_alpha   90.00
_cell.angle_beta   90.00
_cell.angle_gamma   90.00
#
_symmetry.space_group_name_H-M   'P 1'
#
loop_
_entity.id
_entity.type
_entity.pdbx_description
1 polymer ?
#
loop_
_entity_poly.entity_id
_entity_poly.type
_entity_poly.pdbx_seq_one_letter_code
_entity_poly.pdbx_strand_id
1 'polypeptide(L)'
;MISAMAQSTVSYKLSMPEPHTHYFEVEMTIDQIDQKEIDVKMPVWTPGSYLVREFAQNVDYVLAKDAKGRHLDVEKINKNTWRIAGINSNEITIAY
;
A
#
# COMPACT_ATOMS: atom_id res chain seq x y z
N MET A 1 7.13 -31.68 10.78
CA MET A 1 6.54 -31.04 9.59
C MET A 1 6.77 -29.55 9.72
N ILE A 2 7.46 -28.93 8.78
CA ILE A 2 7.64 -27.48 8.76
C ILE A 2 6.39 -26.94 8.06
N SER A 3 5.48 -26.29 8.80
CA SER A 3 4.37 -25.55 8.20
C SER A 3 4.96 -24.40 7.40
N ALA A 4 4.62 -24.29 6.13
CA ALA A 4 4.84 -23.06 5.38
C ALA A 4 3.98 -21.96 6.03
N MET A 5 4.60 -20.85 6.44
CA MET A 5 3.83 -19.66 6.82
C MET A 5 3.16 -19.13 5.56
N ALA A 6 1.86 -18.85 5.61
CA ALA A 6 1.14 -18.24 4.50
C ALA A 6 1.81 -16.90 4.19
N GLN A 7 2.33 -16.77 2.97
CA GLN A 7 3.06 -15.57 2.57
C GLN A 7 2.07 -14.60 1.96
N SER A 8 1.94 -13.43 2.59
CA SER A 8 1.03 -12.39 2.13
C SER A 8 1.21 -12.13 0.63
N THR A 9 0.09 -12.17 -0.08
CA THR A 9 0.08 -11.96 -1.53
C THR A 9 -0.25 -10.50 -1.79
N VAL A 10 0.57 -9.84 -2.62
CA VAL A 10 0.38 -8.44 -2.98
C VAL A 10 0.09 -8.34 -4.47
N SER A 11 -0.98 -7.65 -4.83
CA SER A 11 -1.36 -7.36 -6.20
C SER A 11 -1.60 -5.87 -6.40
N TYR A 12 -1.35 -5.40 -7.62
CA TYR A 12 -1.49 -3.99 -7.98
C TYR A 12 -2.35 -3.87 -9.23
N LYS A 13 -3.26 -2.90 -9.22
CA LYS A 13 -3.97 -2.42 -10.40
C LYS A 13 -3.65 -0.94 -10.57
N LEU A 14 -3.25 -0.58 -11.79
CA LEU A 14 -2.93 0.79 -12.16
C LEU A 14 -3.94 1.24 -13.22
N SER A 15 -4.53 2.40 -13.00
CA SER A 15 -5.42 3.07 -13.95
C SER A 15 -5.01 4.52 -14.16
N MET A 16 -5.33 5.05 -15.34
CA MET A 16 -5.10 6.45 -15.69
C MET A 16 -6.39 6.98 -16.35
N PRO A 17 -7.46 7.20 -15.58
CA PRO A 17 -8.76 7.56 -16.15
C PRO A 17 -8.74 8.93 -16.84
N GLU A 18 -7.89 9.85 -16.35
CA GLU A 18 -7.71 11.18 -16.93
C GLU A 18 -6.24 11.41 -17.33
N PRO A 19 -5.76 10.87 -18.47
CA PRO A 19 -4.33 10.88 -18.81
C PRO A 19 -3.66 12.26 -18.89
N HIS A 20 -4.45 13.29 -19.21
CA HIS A 20 -3.98 14.68 -19.33
C HIS A 20 -3.57 15.29 -17.98
N THR A 21 -4.01 14.71 -16.87
CA THR A 21 -3.65 15.16 -15.51
C THR A 21 -2.29 14.61 -15.06
N HIS A 22 -1.74 13.62 -15.77
CA HIS A 22 -0.56 12.86 -15.39
C HIS A 22 -0.67 12.08 -14.06
N TYR A 23 -1.87 11.94 -13.50
CA TYR A 23 -2.12 11.11 -12.33
C TYR A 23 -2.43 9.67 -12.70
N PHE A 24 -1.88 8.75 -11.92
CA PHE A 24 -2.31 7.36 -11.87
C PHE A 24 -3.15 7.15 -10.62
N GLU A 25 -4.18 6.32 -10.74
CA GLU A 25 -4.84 5.71 -9.60
C GLU A 25 -4.21 4.33 -9.39
N VAL A 26 -3.68 4.08 -8.20
CA VAL A 26 -3.05 2.82 -7.85
C VAL A 26 -3.86 2.14 -6.76
N GLU A 27 -4.34 0.93 -7.06
CA GLU A 27 -4.97 0.05 -6.08
C GLU A 27 -3.99 -1.08 -5.74
N MET A 28 -3.58 -1.15 -4.49
CA MET A 28 -2.78 -2.25 -3.92
C MET A 28 -3.70 -3.12 -3.07
N THR A 29 -3.80 -4.41 -3.42
CA THR A 29 -4.53 -5.40 -2.59
C THR A 29 -3.52 -6.31 -1.92
N ILE A 30 -3.64 -6.45 -0.61
CA ILE A 30 -2.83 -7.33 0.22
C ILE A 30 -3.78 -8.37 0.84
N ASP A 31 -3.53 -9.64 0.54
CA ASP A 31 -4.28 -10.79 1.07
C ASP A 31 -3.38 -11.64 1.98
N GLN A 32 -4.00 -12.52 2.77
CA GLN A 32 -3.38 -13.35 3.79
C GLN A 32 -2.69 -12.51 4.87
N ILE A 33 -3.40 -11.48 5.36
CA ILE A 33 -3.01 -10.67 6.51
C ILE A 33 -3.49 -11.35 7.80
N ASP A 34 -2.57 -11.57 8.73
CA ASP A 34 -2.87 -12.02 10.09
C ASP A 34 -2.56 -10.95 11.15
N GLN A 35 -2.03 -9.79 10.74
CA GLN A 35 -1.70 -8.68 11.62
C GLN A 35 -2.85 -7.68 11.73
N LYS A 36 -2.97 -7.03 12.91
CA LYS A 36 -3.94 -5.95 13.14
C LYS A 36 -3.48 -4.59 12.58
N GLU A 37 -2.19 -4.51 12.29
CA GLU A 37 -1.52 -3.32 11.79
C GLU A 37 -0.41 -3.74 10.83
N ILE A 38 -0.28 -3.02 9.71
CA ILE A 38 0.81 -3.20 8.76
C ILE A 38 1.39 -1.85 8.35
N ASP A 39 2.68 -1.82 8.05
CA ASP A 39 3.35 -0.65 7.47
C ASP A 39 3.63 -0.91 5.99
N VAL A 40 3.12 -0.03 5.12
CA VAL A 40 3.44 -0.02 3.69
C VAL A 40 4.43 1.10 3.39
N LYS A 41 5.43 0.80 2.56
CA LYS A 41 6.57 1.70 2.33
C LYS A 41 6.85 1.88 0.85
N MET A 42 6.94 3.14 0.42
CA MET A 42 7.44 3.50 -0.90
C MET A 42 8.98 3.50 -0.89
N PRO A 43 9.66 2.83 -1.82
CA PRO A 43 11.12 2.91 -1.93
C PRO A 43 11.62 4.36 -2.09
N VAL A 44 12.87 4.63 -1.69
CA VAL A 44 13.53 5.94 -1.86
C VAL A 44 14.67 5.91 -2.89
N TRP A 45 14.83 4.80 -3.59
CA TRP A 45 15.83 4.61 -4.64
C TRP A 45 15.36 3.46 -5.54
N THR A 46 15.97 3.33 -6.72
CA THR A 46 15.68 2.24 -7.66
C THR A 46 16.98 1.55 -8.10
N PRO A 47 16.99 0.22 -8.30
CA PRO A 47 18.17 -0.47 -8.80
C PRO A 47 18.76 0.18 -10.05
N GLY A 48 20.08 0.37 -10.05
CA GLY A 48 20.79 1.11 -11.10
C GLY A 48 20.95 2.62 -10.81
N SER A 49 20.23 3.18 -9.84
CA SER A 49 20.42 4.56 -9.36
C SER A 49 20.58 4.59 -7.84
N TYR A 50 21.81 4.84 -7.38
CA TYR A 50 22.15 4.87 -5.95
C TYR A 50 21.91 6.23 -5.28
N LEU A 51 21.02 7.04 -5.86
CA LEU A 51 20.68 8.33 -5.30
C LEU A 51 19.35 8.23 -4.56
N VAL A 52 19.28 8.87 -3.39
CA VAL A 52 18.03 9.03 -2.65
C VAL A 52 17.08 9.92 -3.47
N ARG A 53 15.80 9.53 -3.49
CA ARG A 53 14.69 10.18 -4.17
C ARG A 53 13.51 10.29 -3.22
N GLU A 54 12.71 11.33 -3.43
CA GLU A 54 11.52 11.63 -2.63
C GLU A 54 10.25 11.18 -3.41
N PHE A 55 10.19 9.92 -3.87
CA PHE A 55 9.05 9.44 -4.68
C PHE A 55 7.70 9.59 -3.96
N ALA A 56 7.69 9.42 -2.64
CA ALA A 56 6.51 9.57 -1.79
C ALA A 56 5.94 11.00 -1.74
N GLN A 57 6.64 12.00 -2.29
CA GLN A 57 6.10 13.36 -2.42
C GLN A 57 5.00 13.47 -3.48
N ASN A 58 4.95 12.52 -4.42
CA ASN A 58 3.97 12.49 -5.52
C ASN A 58 2.80 11.55 -5.21
N VAL A 59 2.67 11.09 -3.97
CA VAL A 59 1.59 10.21 -3.52
C VAL A 59 0.59 11.06 -2.75
N ASP A 60 -0.61 11.18 -3.31
CA ASP A 60 -1.70 11.96 -2.73
C ASP A 60 -2.74 11.00 -2.11
N TYR A 61 -3.44 11.47 -1.06
CA TYR A 61 -4.64 10.82 -0.50
C TYR A 61 -4.61 9.29 -0.31
N VAL A 62 -3.67 8.77 0.47
CA VAL A 62 -3.65 7.32 0.79
C VAL A 62 -4.87 6.92 1.63
N LEU A 63 -5.68 6.02 1.10
CA LEU A 63 -6.86 5.47 1.75
C LEU A 63 -6.74 3.95 1.84
N ALA A 64 -7.29 3.37 2.90
CA ALA A 64 -7.37 1.92 3.06
C ALA A 64 -8.78 1.48 3.44
N LYS A 65 -9.17 0.31 2.92
CA LYS A 65 -10.45 -0.35 3.21
C LYS A 65 -10.25 -1.84 3.46
N ASP A 66 -11.09 -2.41 4.30
CA ASP A 66 -11.17 -3.87 4.46
C ASP A 66 -11.97 -4.53 3.32
N ALA A 67 -11.99 -5.86 3.29
CA ALA A 67 -12.77 -6.65 2.33
C ALA A 67 -14.30 -6.38 2.34
N LYS A 68 -14.81 -5.72 3.39
CA LYS A 68 -16.23 -5.32 3.49
C LYS A 68 -16.45 -3.85 3.08
N GLY A 69 -15.42 -3.17 2.61
CA GLY A 69 -15.45 -1.76 2.21
C GLY A 69 -15.42 -0.78 3.37
N ARG A 70 -15.18 -1.23 4.62
CA ARG A 70 -15.04 -0.34 5.78
C ARG A 70 -13.69 0.33 5.73
N HIS A 71 -13.66 1.64 5.96
CA HIS A 71 -12.42 2.40 6.04
C HIS A 71 -11.56 1.94 7.22
N LEU A 72 -10.26 1.85 6.97
CA LEU A 72 -9.23 1.56 7.95
C LEU A 72 -8.46 2.85 8.30
N ASP A 73 -7.84 2.87 9.47
CA ASP A 73 -7.05 4.02 9.90
C ASP A 73 -5.72 4.04 9.15
N VAL A 74 -5.38 5.19 8.54
CA VAL A 74 -4.15 5.39 7.78
C VAL A 74 -3.36 6.55 8.39
N GLU A 75 -2.13 6.28 8.83
CA GLU A 75 -1.23 7.29 9.37
C GLU A 75 0.09 7.31 8.59
N LYS A 76 0.50 8.49 8.10
CA LYS A 76 1.83 8.67 7.50
C LYS A 76 2.88 8.85 8.60
N ILE A 77 3.49 7.76 9.05
CA ILE A 77 4.41 7.74 10.21
C ILE A 77 5.80 8.30 9.91
N ASN A 78 6.20 8.38 8.63
CA ASN A 78 7.43 9.06 8.19
C ASN A 78 7.30 9.47 6.71
N LYS A 79 8.39 9.99 6.10
CA LYS A 79 8.39 10.53 4.73
C LYS A 79 7.77 9.61 3.67
N ASN A 80 7.94 8.30 3.80
CA ASN A 80 7.62 7.32 2.76
C ASN A 80 6.96 6.05 3.30
N THR A 81 6.41 6.08 4.52
CA THR A 81 5.74 4.94 5.14
C THR A 81 4.38 5.36 5.66
N TRP A 82 3.38 4.53 5.36
CA TRP A 82 2.02 4.64 5.87
C TRP A 82 1.70 3.41 6.69
N ARG A 83 1.14 3.63 7.86
CA ARG A 83 0.65 2.61 8.78
C ARG A 83 -0.84 2.44 8.58
N ILE A 84 -1.26 1.20 8.36
CA ILE A 84 -2.66 0.82 8.24
C ILE A 84 -3.04 0.04 9.49
N ALA A 85 -3.96 0.56 10.29
CA ALA A 85 -4.39 -0.02 11.56
C ALA A 85 -5.89 -0.38 11.55
N GLY A 86 -6.31 -1.16 12.55
CA GLY A 86 -7.70 -1.60 12.69
C GLY A 86 -8.07 -2.77 11.78
N ILE A 87 -7.08 -3.51 11.27
CA ILE A 87 -7.29 -4.63 10.36
C ILE A 87 -7.96 -5.78 11.12
N ASN A 88 -9.13 -6.18 10.63
CA ASN A 88 -9.92 -7.30 11.16
C ASN A 88 -10.41 -8.22 10.03
N SER A 89 -9.69 -8.22 8.91
CA SER A 89 -9.93 -9.03 7.72
C SER A 89 -8.60 -9.61 7.22
N ASN A 90 -8.67 -10.68 6.44
CA ASN A 90 -7.48 -11.28 5.83
C ASN A 90 -7.02 -10.52 4.57
N GLU A 91 -7.88 -9.66 4.03
CA GLU A 91 -7.63 -8.86 2.84
C GLU A 91 -7.93 -7.39 3.12
N ILE A 92 -7.08 -6.51 2.60
CA ILE A 92 -7.32 -5.06 2.56
C ILE A 92 -6.95 -4.51 1.17
N THR A 93 -7.56 -3.39 0.82
CA THR A 93 -7.22 -2.60 -0.38
C THR A 93 -6.76 -1.22 0.03
N ILE A 94 -5.62 -0.80 -0.51
CA ILE A 94 -5.02 0.52 -0.32
C ILE A 94 -5.07 1.25 -1.67
N ALA A 95 -5.62 2.46 -1.69
CA ALA A 95 -5.70 3.29 -2.88
C ALA A 95 -4.92 4.59 -2.68
N TYR A 96 -4.17 5.00 -3.70
CA TYR A 96 -3.39 6.25 -3.73
C TYR A 96 -3.07 6.68 -5.17
#